data_AF-A0A8J3XBI0-F1
#
_entry.id   AF-A0A8J3XBI0-F1
#
_cell.length_a   1.000
_cell.length_b   1.000
_cell.length_c   1.000
_cell.angle_alpha   90.00
_cell.angle_beta   90.00
_cell.angle_gamma   90.00
#
_symmetry.space_group_name_H-M   'P 1'
#
loop_
_entity.id
_entity.type
_entity.pdbx_description
1 polymer ?
#
loop_
_entity_poly.entity_id
_entity_poly.type
_entity_poly.pdbx_seq_one_letter_code
_entity_poly.pdbx_strand_id
1 'polypeptide(L)'
;MDLIGAPLPAGIAVATNAWGSRRERYVVDDELWGRSTLAALHMNDTLVAASQHAAEILGAATPAGARFGVAAEFLHLVSASLGQVMEQWQQSQTDGNAGHQS
;
A
#
# COMPACT_ATOMS: atom_id res chain seq x y z
N MET A 1 16.04 -3.44 40.53
CA MET A 1 16.33 -4.56 39.62
C MET A 1 15.28 -4.47 38.52
N ASP A 2 15.57 -3.61 37.55
CA ASP A 2 14.63 -3.19 36.51
C ASP A 2 15.08 -3.85 35.21
N LEU A 3 14.24 -4.74 34.66
CA LEU A 3 14.46 -5.40 33.37
C LEU A 3 13.76 -4.55 32.31
N ILE A 4 14.45 -3.50 31.86
CA ILE A 4 14.07 -2.74 30.67
C ILE A 4 14.29 -3.67 29.47
N GLY A 5 13.19 -4.24 28.97
CA GLY A 5 13.16 -4.97 27.71
C GLY A 5 13.57 -4.06 26.57
N ALA A 6 14.58 -4.49 25.82
CA ALA A 6 15.08 -3.81 24.63
C ALA A 6 13.95 -3.52 23.62
N PRO A 7 13.98 -2.41 22.89
CA PRO A 7 13.03 -2.15 21.82
C PRO A 7 13.24 -3.18 20.70
N LEU A 8 12.18 -3.93 20.36
CA LEU A 8 12.15 -4.77 19.17
C LEU A 8 12.22 -3.89 17.91
N PRO A 9 12.90 -4.33 16.83
CA PRO A 9 13.01 -3.55 15.61
C PRO A 9 11.66 -3.48 14.88
N ALA A 10 11.40 -2.28 14.33
CA ALA A 10 10.30 -1.83 13.49
C ALA A 10 9.38 -2.94 12.93
N GLY A 11 8.20 -3.05 13.53
CA GLY A 11 7.10 -3.84 13.00
C GLY A 11 5.79 -3.48 13.71
N ILE A 12 4.97 -2.67 13.03
CA ILE A 12 3.53 -2.43 13.25
C ILE A 12 3.15 -2.04 14.70
N ALA A 13 2.94 -0.73 14.89
CA ALA A 13 2.34 -0.06 16.04
C ALA A 13 3.18 -0.01 17.35
N VAL A 14 3.60 1.21 17.72
CA VAL A 14 4.06 1.53 19.07
C VAL A 14 2.82 1.76 19.95
N ALA A 15 2.50 0.80 20.82
CA ALA A 15 1.48 0.99 21.85
C ALA A 15 2.10 1.69 23.06
N THR A 16 1.73 2.94 23.32
CA THR A 16 2.09 3.61 24.58
C THR A 16 1.06 3.21 25.64
N ASN A 17 1.49 2.46 26.66
CA ASN A 17 0.65 2.11 27.80
C ASN A 17 0.61 3.28 28.79
N ALA A 18 -0.25 4.27 28.54
CA ALA A 18 -0.63 5.20 29.58
C ALA A 18 -1.48 4.44 30.62
N TRP A 19 -0.86 4.11 31.75
CA TRP A 19 -1.47 3.45 32.89
C TRP A 19 -2.86 4.01 33.19
N GLY A 20 -3.91 3.23 32.92
CA GLY A 20 -5.25 3.46 33.45
C GLY A 20 -6.38 3.82 32.48
N SER A 21 -6.18 3.83 31.15
CA SER A 21 -7.31 3.97 30.21
C SER A 21 -7.29 2.90 29.13
N ARG A 22 -8.40 2.16 29.02
CA ARG A 22 -8.70 1.20 27.95
C ARG A 22 -8.93 1.94 26.62
N ARG A 23 -7.90 2.63 26.12
CA ARG A 23 -7.83 3.16 24.77
C ARG A 23 -6.42 2.91 24.25
N GLU A 24 -6.26 1.81 23.55
CA GLU A 24 -5.11 1.62 22.66
C GLU A 24 -5.14 2.74 21.62
N ARG A 25 -4.17 3.66 21.69
CA ARG A 25 -4.00 4.70 20.68
C ARG A 25 -3.04 4.14 19.63
N TYR A 26 -3.61 3.69 18.52
CA TYR A 26 -2.85 3.35 17.32
C TYR A 26 -2.34 4.66 16.72
N VAL A 27 -1.06 4.96 16.92
CA VAL A 27 -0.40 6.00 16.15
C VAL A 27 -0.07 5.36 14.81
N VAL A 28 -0.85 5.69 13.79
CA VAL A 28 -0.51 5.40 12.40
C VAL A 28 0.65 6.31 12.05
N ASP A 29 1.80 5.71 11.79
CA ASP A 29 2.97 6.39 11.22
C ASP A 29 2.53 7.11 9.93
N ASP A 30 2.90 8.38 9.76
CA ASP A 30 2.54 9.18 8.58
C ASP A 30 3.06 8.54 7.28
N GLU A 31 4.13 7.74 7.35
CA GLU A 31 4.66 6.97 6.21
C GLU A 31 3.91 5.65 5.96
N LEU A 32 3.04 5.21 6.88
CA LEU A 32 2.34 3.93 6.76
C LEU A 32 1.47 3.87 5.51
N TRP A 33 0.75 4.94 5.21
CA TRP A 33 -0.10 5.03 4.01
C TRP A 33 0.72 4.96 2.73
N GLY A 34 1.89 5.60 2.70
CA GLY A 34 2.78 5.55 1.55
C GLY A 34 3.36 4.15 1.34
N ARG A 35 3.88 3.51 2.39
CA ARG A 35 4.42 2.15 2.31
C ARG A 35 3.35 1.11 1.98
N SER A 36 2.16 1.20 2.57
CA SER A 36 1.07 0.25 2.29
C SER A 36 0.56 0.38 0.86
N THR A 37 0.47 1.61 0.34
CA THR A 37 0.07 1.85 -1.05
C THR A 37 1.12 1.35 -2.02
N LEU A 38 2.41 1.58 -1.76
CA LEU A 38 3.49 1.04 -2.59
C LEU A 38 3.50 -0.50 -2.59
N ALA A 39 3.27 -1.12 -1.43
CA ALA A 39 3.13 -2.58 -1.33
C ALA A 39 1.93 -3.10 -2.14
N ALA A 40 0.80 -2.38 -2.11
CA ALA A 40 -0.37 -2.72 -2.91
C ALA A 40 -0.11 -2.61 -4.42
N LEU A 41 0.64 -1.60 -4.87
CA LEU A 41 1.04 -1.46 -6.27
C LEU A 41 1.87 -2.66 -6.74
N HIS A 42 2.91 -3.05 -5.99
CA HIS A 42 3.73 -4.23 -6.33
C HIS A 42 2.92 -5.54 -6.33
N MET A 43 1.97 -5.68 -5.40
CA MET A 43 1.09 -6.84 -5.35
C MET A 43 0.17 -6.89 -6.57
N ASN A 44 -0.36 -5.74 -6.99
CA ASN A 44 -1.18 -5.68 -8.20
C ASN A 44 -0.37 -5.99 -9.46
N ASP A 45 0.89 -5.53 -9.58
CA ASP A 45 1.75 -5.88 -10.71
C ASP A 45 1.89 -7.40 -10.85
N THR A 46 2.06 -8.08 -9.72
CA THR A 46 2.10 -9.56 -9.68
C THR A 46 0.77 -10.17 -10.16
N LEU A 47 -0.36 -9.61 -9.74
CA LEU A 47 -1.69 -10.08 -10.14
C LEU A 47 -1.99 -9.81 -11.63
N VAL A 48 -1.53 -8.67 -12.17
CA VAL A 48 -1.64 -8.33 -13.59
C VAL A 48 -0.87 -9.37 -14.41
N ALA A 49 0.40 -9.61 -14.07
CA ALA A 49 1.23 -10.59 -14.76
C ALA A 49 0.64 -12.00 -14.71
N ALA A 50 0.17 -12.42 -13.53
CA ALA A 50 -0.49 -13.72 -13.37
C ALA A 50 -1.78 -13.84 -14.20
N SER A 51 -2.57 -12.77 -14.27
CA SER A 51 -3.82 -12.76 -15.06
C SER A 51 -3.54 -12.79 -16.56
N GLN A 52 -2.54 -12.03 -17.04
CA GLN A 52 -2.10 -12.07 -18.44
C GLN A 52 -1.62 -13.47 -18.81
N HIS A 53 -0.77 -14.07 -17.97
CA HIS A 53 -0.27 -15.42 -18.20
C HIS A 53 -1.39 -16.48 -18.22
N ALA A 54 -2.36 -16.36 -17.32
CA ALA A 54 -3.54 -17.24 -17.33
C ALA A 54 -4.38 -17.06 -18.60
N ALA A 55 -4.53 -15.83 -19.09
CA ALA A 55 -5.23 -15.56 -20.35
C ALA A 55 -4.51 -16.18 -21.56
N GLU A 56 -3.17 -16.16 -21.56
CA GLU A 56 -2.36 -16.82 -22.59
C GLU A 56 -2.50 -18.35 -22.55
N ILE A 57 -2.37 -18.97 -21.38
CA ILE A 57 -2.49 -20.43 -21.21
C ILE A 57 -3.87 -20.92 -21.62
N LEU A 58 -4.92 -20.21 -21.21
CA LEU A 58 -6.30 -20.60 -21.46
C LEU A 58 -6.79 -20.18 -22.85
N GLY A 59 -6.04 -19.32 -23.55
CA GLY A 59 -6.36 -18.79 -24.86
C GLY A 59 -7.46 -17.72 -24.82
N ALA A 60 -7.23 -16.59 -25.47
CA ALA A 60 -8.15 -15.44 -25.51
C ALA A 60 -9.53 -15.75 -26.13
N ALA A 61 -9.62 -16.78 -26.98
CA ALA A 61 -10.89 -17.21 -27.58
C ALA A 61 -11.78 -18.00 -26.62
N THR A 62 -11.27 -18.42 -25.45
CA THR A 62 -12.07 -19.11 -24.45
C THR A 62 -12.73 -18.12 -23.49
N PRO A 63 -13.93 -18.43 -22.96
CA PRO A 63 -14.55 -17.58 -21.95
C PRO A 63 -13.70 -17.42 -20.68
N ALA A 64 -12.82 -18.37 -20.37
CA ALA A 64 -11.94 -18.27 -19.21
C ALA A 64 -10.76 -17.32 -19.50
N GLY A 65 -10.10 -17.47 -20.65
CA GLY A 65 -9.02 -16.57 -21.06
C GLY A 65 -9.49 -15.13 -21.22
N ALA A 66 -10.66 -14.90 -21.81
CA ALA A 66 -11.26 -13.57 -21.92
C ALA A 66 -11.50 -12.89 -20.56
N ARG A 67 -11.97 -13.64 -19.54
CA ARG A 67 -12.17 -13.10 -18.20
C ARG A 67 -10.86 -12.69 -17.52
N PHE A 68 -9.81 -13.48 -17.70
CA PHE A 68 -8.49 -13.12 -17.17
C PHE A 68 -7.86 -11.94 -17.90
N GLY A 69 -8.10 -11.79 -19.20
CA GLY A 69 -7.72 -10.59 -19.96
C GLY A 69 -8.37 -9.33 -19.39
N VAL A 70 -9.68 -9.37 -19.16
CA VAL A 70 -10.42 -8.25 -18.53
C VAL A 70 -9.92 -7.98 -17.11
N ALA A 71 -9.62 -9.02 -16.33
CA ALA A 71 -9.07 -8.86 -14.98
C ALA A 71 -7.70 -8.17 -15.00
N ALA A 72 -6.82 -8.54 -15.94
CA ALA A 72 -5.53 -7.90 -16.11
C ALA A 72 -5.67 -6.41 -16.48
N GLU A 73 -6.55 -6.08 -17.43
CA GLU A 73 -6.84 -4.70 -17.81
C GLU A 73 -7.35 -3.86 -16.63
N PHE A 74 -8.30 -4.41 -15.87
CA PHE A 74 -8.84 -3.75 -14.68
C PHE A 74 -7.78 -3.50 -13.61
N LEU A 75 -6.99 -4.52 -13.26
CA LEU A 75 -5.94 -4.42 -12.25
C LEU A 75 -4.85 -3.42 -12.67
N HIS A 76 -4.50 -3.38 -13.96
CA HIS A 76 -3.58 -2.40 -14.50
C HIS A 76 -4.11 -0.97 -14.34
N LEU A 77 -5.39 -0.74 -14.68
CA LEU A 77 -6.04 0.57 -14.52
C LEU A 77 -6.07 1.03 -13.07
N VAL A 78 -6.42 0.13 -12.14
CA VAL A 78 -6.44 0.43 -10.69
C VAL A 78 -5.04 0.83 -10.22
N SER A 79 -4.01 0.11 -10.64
CA SER A 79 -2.62 0.37 -10.23
C SER A 79 -2.11 1.69 -10.79
N ALA A 80 -2.38 1.98 -12.06
CA ALA A 80 -2.03 3.25 -12.68
C ALA A 80 -2.71 4.43 -11.96
N SER A 81 -3.99 4.27 -11.60
CA SER A 81 -4.76 5.30 -10.88
C SER A 81 -4.21 5.54 -9.47
N LEU A 82 -3.88 4.47 -8.74
CA LEU A 82 -3.28 4.56 -7.42
C LEU A 82 -1.89 5.23 -7.47
N GLY A 83 -1.07 4.88 -8.47
CA GLY A 83 0.23 5.52 -8.68
C GLY A 83 0.13 7.02 -8.92
N GLN A 84 -0.81 7.45 -9.77
CA GLN A 84 -1.06 8.87 -10.02
C GLN A 84 -1.50 9.63 -8.77
N VAL A 85 -2.42 9.04 -7.98
CA VAL A 85 -2.87 9.65 -6.72
C VAL A 85 -1.71 9.77 -5.72
N MET A 86 -0.83 8.78 -5.66
CA MET A 86 0.36 8.82 -4.80
C MET A 86 1.35 9.92 -5.20
N GLU A 87 1.61 10.09 -6.49
CA GLU A 87 2.44 11.18 -7.00
C GLU A 87 1.84 12.55 -6.66
N GLN A 88 0.54 12.73 -6.86
CA GLN A 88 -0.16 13.99 -6.54
C GLN A 88 -0.07 14.32 -5.04
N TRP A 89 -0.24 13.31 -4.18
CA TRP A 89 -0.10 13.49 -2.74
C TRP A 89 1.33 13.90 -2.35
N GLN A 90 2.35 13.23 -2.89
CA GLN A 90 3.76 13.59 -2.63
C GLN A 90 4.09 15.04 -3.06
N GLN A 91 3.54 15.47 -4.19
CA GLN A 91 3.70 16.86 -4.65
C GLN A 91 3.06 17.85 -3.67
N SER A 92 1.84 17.57 -3.21
CA SER A 92 1.13 18.44 -2.26
C SER A 92 1.86 18.61 -0.91
N GLN A 93 2.54 17.56 -0.44
CA GLN A 93 3.35 17.60 0.77
C GLN A 93 4.60 18.47 0.58
N THR A 94 5.22 18.39 -0.60
CA THR A 94 6.40 19.19 -0.95
C THR A 94 6.04 20.68 -1.00
N ASP A 95 4.93 21.02 -1.64
CA ASP A 95 4.44 22.40 -1.77
C ASP A 95 3.99 22.97 -0.41
N GLY A 96 3.33 22.16 0.43
CA GLY A 96 2.92 22.55 1.78
C GLY A 96 4.11 22.79 2.73
N ASN A 97 5.20 22.02 2.59
CA ASN A 97 6.41 22.20 3.40
C ASN A 97 7.22 23.46 3.00
N ALA A 98 7.13 23.90 1.74
CA ALA A 98 7.75 25.15 1.30
C ALA A 98 7.07 26.40 1.89
N GLY A 99 5.75 26.35 2.11
CA GLY A 99 4.99 27.46 2.69
C GLY A 99 5.14 27.65 4.21
N HIS A 100 5.53 26.61 4.95
CA HIS A 100 5.75 26.68 6.41
C HIS A 100 7.15 27.18 6.81
N GLN A 101 8.06 27.37 5.84
CA GLN A 101 9.46 27.78 6.07
C GLN A 101 9.75 29.23 5.67
N SER A 102 8.72 30.08 5.52
CA SER A 102 8.84 31.52 5.20
C SER A 102 8.32 32.42 6.32
#